data_AF-A0A842Y877-F1
#
_entry.id   AF-A0A842Y877-F1
#
_cell.length_a   1.000
_cell.length_b   1.000
_cell.length_c   1.000
_cell.angle_alpha   90.00
_cell.angle_beta   90.00
_cell.angle_gamma   90.00
#
_symmetry.space_group_name_H-M   'P 1'
#
loop_
_entity.id
_entity.type
_entity.pdbx_description
1 polymer ?
#
loop_
_entity_poly.entity_id
_entity_poly.type
_entity_poly.pdbx_seq_one_letter_code
_entity_poly.pdbx_strand_id
1 'polypeptide(L)'
;MRICFVVILAISSRNSFYFDQFLLNFIAVIIAILAVYLFYSVGKYFKIKRALGIDHFDSSYGDRLLVKEGIYRYVNNGMYLFGVAIIWIPGLVYASRAALLSALFTHLYIWVHYYCTEKPDMKRIYTVD
;
A
#
# COMPACT_ATOMS: atom_id res chain seq x y z
N MET A 1 13.16 -3.99 2.60
CA MET A 1 13.61 -3.88 4.01
C MET A 1 12.46 -4.02 5.01
N ARG A 2 11.38 -3.22 4.99
CA ARG A 2 10.31 -3.30 6.02
C ARG A 2 9.46 -4.59 6.03
N ILE A 3 9.13 -5.16 4.86
CA ILE A 3 8.24 -6.33 4.81
C ILE A 3 8.86 -7.60 5.42
N CYS A 4 10.17 -7.82 5.22
CA CYS A 4 10.88 -8.94 5.84
C CYS A 4 10.84 -8.84 7.36
N PHE A 5 11.00 -7.63 7.92
CA PHE A 5 10.90 -7.41 9.36
C PHE A 5 9.50 -7.74 9.90
N VAL A 6 8.44 -7.31 9.21
CA VAL A 6 7.05 -7.65 9.61
C VAL A 6 6.81 -9.16 9.54
N VAL A 7 7.33 -9.85 8.53
CA VAL A 7 7.24 -11.32 8.44
C VAL A 7 7.97 -12.00 9.60
N ILE A 8 9.19 -11.56 9.92
CA ILE A 8 9.97 -12.09 11.05
C ILE A 8 9.22 -11.86 12.37
N LEU A 9 8.68 -10.66 12.59
CA LEU A 9 7.84 -10.35 13.75
C LEU A 9 6.61 -11.24 13.81
N ALA A 10 5.97 -11.49 12.66
CA ALA A 10 4.77 -12.31 12.57
C ALA A 10 5.03 -13.74 13.01
N ILE A 11 6.16 -14.30 12.58
CA ILE A 11 6.59 -15.65 12.97
C ILE A 11 7.02 -15.68 14.44
N SER A 12 7.83 -14.72 14.88
CA SER A 12 8.39 -14.67 16.23
C SER A 12 7.34 -14.46 17.33
N SER A 13 6.23 -13.80 17.01
CA SER A 13 5.12 -13.55 17.95
C SER A 13 3.80 -14.18 17.47
N ARG A 14 3.88 -15.33 16.80
CA ARG A 14 2.71 -16.09 16.32
C ARG A 14 1.76 -16.42 17.48
N ASN A 15 0.45 -16.38 17.22
CA ASN A 15 -0.63 -16.68 18.18
C ASN A 15 -0.65 -15.78 19.43
N SER A 16 0.03 -14.63 19.41
CA SER A 16 0.00 -13.65 20.51
C SER A 16 -1.24 -12.75 20.47
N PHE A 17 -1.97 -12.73 19.36
CA PHE A 17 -3.24 -12.04 19.22
C PHE A 17 -4.38 -13.07 19.31
N TYR A 18 -5.09 -13.07 20.44
CA TYR A 18 -6.17 -14.03 20.70
C TYR A 18 -7.46 -13.55 20.02
N PHE A 19 -7.69 -14.03 18.81
CA PHE A 19 -8.89 -13.74 18.01
C PHE A 19 -9.20 -14.92 17.08
N ASP A 20 -10.39 -14.92 16.47
CA ASP A 20 -10.80 -15.99 15.57
C ASP A 20 -9.91 -16.06 14.31
N GLN A 21 -9.16 -17.15 14.16
CA GLN A 21 -8.19 -17.32 13.07
C GLN A 21 -8.87 -17.38 11.70
N PHE A 22 -10.09 -17.92 11.62
CA PHE A 22 -10.84 -17.98 10.37
C PHE A 22 -11.15 -16.58 9.86
N LEU A 23 -11.65 -15.70 10.72
CA LEU A 23 -11.91 -14.30 10.40
C LEU A 23 -10.63 -13.54 10.04
N LEU A 24 -9.52 -13.77 10.77
CA LEU A 24 -8.23 -13.16 10.42
C LEU A 24 -7.76 -13.56 9.01
N ASN A 25 -7.85 -14.85 8.69
CA ASN A 25 -7.48 -15.37 7.37
C ASN A 25 -8.41 -14.85 6.28
N PHE A 26 -9.71 -14.75 6.55
CA PHE A 26 -10.69 -14.18 5.63
C PHE A 26 -10.34 -12.73 5.28
N ILE A 27 -10.02 -11.89 6.28
CA ILE A 27 -9.57 -10.51 6.07
C ILE A 27 -8.27 -10.49 5.25
N ALA A 28 -7.32 -11.39 5.53
CA ALA A 28 -6.06 -11.49 4.79
C ALA A 28 -6.28 -11.82 3.30
N VAL A 29 -7.23 -12.70 2.98
CA VAL A 29 -7.60 -13.04 1.60
C VAL A 29 -8.20 -11.84 0.88
N ILE A 30 -9.09 -11.08 1.51
CA ILE A 30 -9.67 -9.86 0.92
C ILE A 30 -8.55 -8.86 0.58
N ILE A 31 -7.63 -8.63 1.52
CA ILE A 31 -6.49 -7.73 1.31
C ILE A 31 -5.61 -8.24 0.16
N ALA A 32 -5.35 -9.55 0.09
CA ALA A 32 -4.55 -10.13 -0.98
C ALA A 32 -5.19 -9.92 -2.35
N ILE A 33 -6.50 -10.12 -2.49
CA ILE A 33 -7.24 -9.89 -3.74
C ILE A 33 -7.12 -8.42 -4.17
N LEU A 34 -7.34 -7.48 -3.25
CA LEU A 34 -7.21 -6.05 -3.52
C LEU A 34 -5.77 -5.66 -3.92
N ALA A 35 -4.77 -6.22 -3.24
CA ALA A 35 -3.37 -5.98 -3.56
C ALA A 35 -3.00 -6.52 -4.95
N VAL A 36 -3.44 -7.73 -5.31
CA VAL A 36 -3.23 -8.30 -6.65
C VAL A 36 -3.85 -7.41 -7.72
N TYR A 37 -5.08 -6.94 -7.51
CA TYR A 37 -5.74 -6.06 -8.46
C TYR A 37 -5.06 -4.68 -8.56
N LEU A 38 -4.54 -4.14 -7.46
CA LEU A 38 -3.71 -2.94 -7.46
C LEU A 38 -2.46 -3.16 -8.31
N PHE A 39 -1.67 -4.22 -8.07
CA PHE A 39 -0.43 -4.44 -8.81
C PHE A 39 -0.67 -4.67 -10.30
N TYR A 40 -1.74 -5.37 -10.66
CA TYR A 40 -2.18 -5.46 -12.05
C TYR A 40 -2.49 -4.08 -12.65
N SER A 41 -3.23 -3.24 -11.92
CA SER A 41 -3.57 -1.89 -12.37
C SER A 41 -2.34 -0.99 -12.51
N VAL A 42 -1.38 -1.10 -11.59
CA VAL A 42 -0.09 -0.40 -11.66
C VAL A 42 0.68 -0.82 -12.91
N GLY A 43 0.88 -2.12 -13.12
CA GLY A 43 1.63 -2.62 -14.27
C GLY A 43 1.00 -2.24 -15.61
N LYS A 44 -0.34 -2.37 -15.71
CA LYS A 44 -1.07 -2.15 -16.96
C LYS A 44 -1.27 -0.66 -17.28
N TYR A 45 -1.77 0.12 -16.32
CA TYR A 45 -2.24 1.49 -16.55
C TYR A 45 -1.25 2.56 -16.03
N PHE A 46 -0.78 2.44 -14.79
CA PHE A 46 0.10 3.47 -14.20
C PHE A 46 1.55 3.43 -14.71
N LYS A 47 2.02 2.23 -15.07
CA LYS A 47 3.40 1.87 -15.44
C LYS A 47 4.36 1.88 -14.25
N ILE A 48 5.19 0.82 -14.17
CA ILE A 48 6.11 0.59 -13.05
C ILE A 48 7.13 1.73 -12.91
N LYS A 49 7.64 2.29 -14.02
CA LYS A 49 8.61 3.41 -13.95
C LYS A 49 8.07 4.62 -13.20
N ARG A 50 6.80 4.97 -13.45
CA ARG A 50 6.09 6.04 -12.74
C ARG A 50 5.80 5.64 -11.29
N ALA A 51 5.43 4.39 -11.03
CA ALA A 51 5.26 3.88 -9.65
C ALA A 51 6.55 3.94 -8.80
N LEU A 52 7.71 3.98 -9.45
CA LEU A 52 9.01 4.16 -8.82
C LEU A 52 9.43 5.63 -8.71
N GLY A 53 8.61 6.57 -9.17
CA GLY A 53 8.78 8.00 -8.98
C GLY A 53 9.60 8.74 -10.05
N ILE A 54 9.75 8.18 -11.26
CA ILE A 54 10.51 8.87 -12.32
C ILE A 54 9.91 10.23 -12.71
N ASP A 55 8.60 10.39 -12.54
CA ASP A 55 7.83 11.60 -12.78
C ASP A 55 8.20 12.78 -11.89
N HIS A 56 8.83 12.52 -10.74
CA HIS A 56 9.36 13.57 -9.87
C HIS A 56 10.69 14.17 -10.38
N PHE A 57 11.39 13.47 -11.28
CA PHE A 57 12.74 13.84 -11.72
C PHE A 57 12.80 14.21 -13.21
N ASP A 58 11.92 13.66 -14.03
CA ASP A 58 11.89 13.85 -15.47
C ASP A 58 10.57 14.53 -15.88
N SER A 59 10.65 15.81 -16.25
CA SER A 59 9.49 16.61 -16.63
C SER A 59 8.77 16.09 -17.87
N SER A 60 9.38 15.23 -18.69
CA SER A 60 8.70 14.57 -19.82
C SER A 60 7.55 13.63 -19.38
N TYR A 61 7.48 13.32 -18.08
CA TYR A 61 6.39 12.57 -17.46
C TYR A 61 5.31 13.48 -16.83
N GLY A 62 5.59 14.78 -16.62
CA GLY A 62 4.73 15.73 -15.90
C GLY A 62 3.45 16.12 -16.64
N ASP A 63 3.45 16.08 -17.97
CA ASP A 63 2.28 16.48 -18.79
C ASP A 63 1.17 15.41 -18.87
N ARG A 64 1.24 14.36 -18.05
CA ARG A 64 0.31 13.22 -18.11
C ARG A 64 -0.76 13.33 -17.02
N LEU A 65 -2.02 13.37 -17.47
CA LEU A 65 -3.21 13.28 -16.60
C LEU A 65 -3.10 12.13 -15.59
N LEU A 66 -3.76 12.31 -14.44
CA LEU A 66 -3.95 11.24 -13.47
C LEU A 66 -4.67 10.06 -14.12
N VAL A 67 -4.18 8.84 -13.84
CA VAL A 67 -4.76 7.59 -14.35
C VAL A 67 -6.15 7.40 -13.74
N LYS A 68 -7.14 7.03 -14.57
CA LYS A 68 -8.54 6.79 -14.16
C LYS A 68 -9.04 5.39 -14.50
N GLU A 69 -8.12 4.49 -14.84
CA GLU A 69 -8.36 3.11 -15.22
C GLU A 69 -7.96 2.11 -14.12
N GLY A 70 -8.44 0.88 -14.26
CA GLY A 70 -8.20 -0.17 -13.27
C GLY A 70 -8.71 0.24 -11.89
N ILE A 71 -7.90 0.04 -10.86
CA ILE A 71 -8.25 0.41 -9.49
C ILE A 71 -8.42 1.93 -9.30
N TYR A 72 -7.74 2.75 -10.12
CA TYR A 72 -7.78 4.21 -10.03
C TYR A 72 -9.10 4.82 -10.50
N ARG A 73 -9.96 4.03 -11.17
CA ARG A 73 -11.34 4.41 -11.48
C ARG A 73 -12.19 4.60 -10.22
N TYR A 74 -11.90 3.82 -9.19
CA TYR A 74 -12.69 3.77 -7.96
C TYR A 74 -12.04 4.58 -6.83
N VAL A 75 -10.71 4.62 -6.79
CA VAL A 75 -9.94 5.27 -5.72
C VAL A 75 -8.75 6.02 -6.29
N ASN A 76 -8.68 7.33 -6.08
CA ASN A 76 -7.59 8.17 -6.62
C ASN A 76 -6.20 7.77 -6.08
N ASN A 77 -6.10 7.36 -4.81
CA ASN A 77 -4.84 7.01 -4.14
C ASN A 77 -4.72 5.52 -3.84
N GLY A 78 -4.99 4.67 -4.84
CA GLY A 78 -5.03 3.21 -4.67
C GLY A 78 -3.74 2.61 -4.10
N MET A 79 -2.57 3.18 -4.42
CA MET A 79 -1.28 2.70 -3.88
C MET A 79 -1.14 2.93 -2.37
N TYR A 80 -1.57 4.09 -1.86
CA TYR A 80 -1.51 4.40 -0.43
C TYR A 80 -2.51 3.57 0.37
N LEU A 81 -3.70 3.34 -0.19
CA LEU A 81 -4.75 2.58 0.49
C LEU A 81 -4.50 1.06 0.46
N PHE A 82 -4.30 0.49 -0.73
CA PHE A 82 -4.22 -0.97 -0.90
C PHE A 82 -2.78 -1.50 -0.98
N GLY A 83 -1.83 -0.68 -1.44
CA GLY A 83 -0.43 -1.10 -1.57
C GLY A 83 0.23 -1.31 -0.22
N VAL A 84 -0.09 -0.45 0.75
CA VAL A 84 0.36 -0.60 2.14
C VAL A 84 -0.46 -1.66 2.88
N ALA A 85 -1.69 -1.97 2.45
CA ALA A 85 -2.51 -2.98 3.11
C ALA A 85 -1.87 -4.38 3.11
N ILE A 86 -1.03 -4.71 2.11
CA ILE A 86 -0.36 -6.02 2.04
C ILE A 86 0.49 -6.36 3.28
N ILE A 87 1.00 -5.34 3.98
CA ILE A 87 1.85 -5.55 5.17
C ILE A 87 1.08 -6.14 6.35
N TRP A 88 -0.25 -6.08 6.33
CA TRP A 88 -1.10 -6.67 7.37
C TRP A 88 -1.18 -8.19 7.26
N ILE A 89 -1.00 -8.75 6.06
CA ILE A 89 -1.20 -10.18 5.77
C ILE A 89 -0.37 -11.08 6.70
N PRO A 90 0.95 -10.87 6.90
CA PRO A 90 1.71 -11.72 7.82
C PRO A 90 1.16 -11.69 9.25
N GLY A 91 0.76 -10.52 9.76
CA GLY A 91 0.19 -10.38 11.09
C GLY A 91 -1.15 -11.10 11.26
N LEU A 92 -2.00 -11.05 10.23
CA LEU A 92 -3.30 -11.74 10.22
C LEU A 92 -3.14 -13.27 10.14
N VAL A 93 -2.33 -13.74 9.19
CA VAL A 93 -2.10 -15.18 8.96
C VAL A 93 -1.51 -15.89 10.18
N TYR A 94 -0.62 -15.20 10.91
CA TYR A 94 0.03 -15.76 12.11
C TYR A 94 -0.61 -15.34 13.43
N ALA A 95 -1.73 -14.61 13.41
CA ALA A 95 -2.35 -14.02 14.61
C ALA A 95 -1.30 -13.34 15.51
N SER A 96 -0.46 -12.49 14.91
CA SER A 96 0.68 -11.88 15.58
C SER A 96 0.40 -10.43 15.95
N ARG A 97 0.35 -10.15 17.25
CA ARG A 97 0.12 -8.80 17.78
C ARG A 97 1.23 -7.83 17.38
N ALA A 98 2.49 -8.24 17.46
CA ALA A 98 3.62 -7.35 17.13
C ALA A 98 3.63 -6.98 15.64
N ALA A 99 3.36 -7.95 14.76
CA ALA A 99 3.26 -7.67 13.33
C ALA A 99 2.06 -6.78 12.99
N LEU A 100 0.89 -7.01 13.62
CA LEU A 100 -0.29 -6.16 13.44
C LEU A 100 -0.06 -4.72 13.92
N LEU A 101 0.63 -4.52 15.04
CA LEU A 101 1.00 -3.17 15.51
C LEU A 101 2.01 -2.49 14.57
N SER A 102 2.98 -3.24 14.04
CA SER A 102 3.94 -2.72 13.06
C SER A 102 3.24 -2.35 11.73
N ALA A 103 2.28 -3.15 11.31
CA ALA A 103 1.43 -2.89 10.16
C ALA A 103 0.58 -1.63 10.37
N LEU A 104 -0.08 -1.50 11.52
CA LEU A 104 -0.85 -0.32 11.89
C LEU A 104 0.01 0.94 11.86
N PHE A 105 1.16 0.92 12.52
CA PHE A 105 2.09 2.06 12.53
C PHE A 105 2.50 2.45 11.11
N THR A 106 2.88 1.48 10.28
CA THR A 106 3.28 1.75 8.89
C THR A 106 2.11 2.31 8.06
N HIS A 107 0.91 1.79 8.27
CA HIS A 107 -0.29 2.23 7.56
C HIS A 107 -0.74 3.63 7.99
N LEU A 108 -0.52 4.03 9.24
CA LEU A 108 -0.74 5.41 9.69
C LEU A 108 0.36 6.34 9.14
N TYR A 109 1.62 5.92 9.21
CA TYR A 109 2.75 6.74 8.80
C TYR A 109 2.78 7.04 7.30
N ILE A 110 2.28 6.13 6.45
CA ILE A 110 2.22 6.42 5.00
C ILE A 110 1.34 7.65 4.70
N TRP A 111 0.33 7.94 5.53
CA TRP A 111 -0.47 9.15 5.37
C TRP A 111 0.29 10.41 5.76
N VAL A 112 1.16 10.34 6.76
CA VAL A 112 2.07 11.45 7.08
C VAL A 112 2.96 11.73 5.87
N HIS A 113 3.55 10.69 5.29
CA HIS A 113 4.33 10.81 4.05
C HIS A 113 3.48 11.41 2.91
N TYR A 114 2.26 10.93 2.69
CA TYR A 114 1.37 11.46 1.67
C TYR A 114 1.12 12.96 1.85
N TYR A 115 0.71 13.40 3.04
CA TYR A 115 0.36 14.80 3.25
C TYR A 115 1.57 15.75 3.25
N CYS A 116 2.72 15.29 3.75
CA CYS A 116 3.90 16.13 3.89
C CYS A 116 4.81 16.16 2.66
N THR A 117 4.73 15.14 1.78
CA THR A 117 5.67 15.02 0.65
C THR A 117 4.94 14.78 -0.67
N GLU A 118 4.20 13.68 -0.79
CA GLU A 118 3.58 13.28 -2.06
C GLU A 118 2.55 14.30 -2.55
N LYS A 119 1.62 14.72 -1.68
CA LYS A 119 0.54 15.63 -2.06
C LYS A 119 1.10 16.98 -2.54
N PRO A 120 1.96 17.69 -1.79
CA PRO A 120 2.59 18.93 -2.28
C PRO A 120 3.33 18.75 -3.61
N ASP A 121 4.00 17.62 -3.80
CA ASP A 121 4.75 17.36 -5.02
C ASP A 121 3.85 17.05 -6.22
N MET A 122 2.78 16.26 -6.02
CA MET A 122 1.74 16.05 -7.02
C MET A 122 1.09 17.37 -7.45
N LYS A 123 0.88 18.33 -6.53
CA LYS A 123 0.37 19.67 -6.91
C LYS A 123 1.31 20.38 -7.86
N ARG A 124 2.62 20.25 -7.64
CA ARG A 124 3.66 20.85 -8.50
C ARG A 124 3.73 20.18 -9.87
N ILE A 125 3.66 18.85 -9.93
CA ILE A 125 3.83 18.08 -11.17
C ILE A 125 2.56 18.11 -12.02
N TYR A 126 1.40 17.90 -11.40
CA TYR A 126 0.13 17.69 -12.11
C TYR A 126 -0.81 18.88 -12.05
N THR A 127 -0.43 19.99 -11.40
CA THR A 127 -1.28 21.18 -11.24
C THR A 127 -2.67 20.87 -10.68
N VAL A 128 -2.74 19.91 -9.76
CA VAL A 128 -3.97 19.48 -9.07
C VAL A 128 -4.13 20.19 -7.72
N ASP A 129 -5.35 20.59 -7.35
CA ASP A 129 -5.68 21.28 -6.09
C ASP A 129 -5.77 20.36 -4.85
#